data_AF-A0A5Q4EIC9-F1
#
_entry.id   AF-A0A5Q4EIC9-F1
#
_cell.length_a   1.000
_cell.length_b   1.000
_cell.length_c   1.000
_cell.angle_alpha   90.00
_cell.angle_beta   90.00
_cell.angle_gamma   90.00
#
_symmetry.space_group_name_H-M   'P 1'
#
loop_
_entity.id
_entity.type
_entity.pdbx_description
1 polymer ?
#
loop_
_entity_poly.entity_id
_entity_poly.type
_entity_poly.pdbx_seq_one_letter_code
_entity_poly.pdbx_strand_id
1 'polypeptide(L)'
;MKTVKSYTFQIIAVFVISLPLIVLSCKKDEEIVLSKVELAAAEYARLKANGNYIEFSVPDQNPGPPFYARIADMGAERLFMESGNTVIIPMMRQVECIDPDFNLLTMFHVPDAFFCPLVLIGKGLTEPNSPPDVFPVIAYLESNNMPVWFLDKQPLLNAMQDGVLTLSELETLNPKKGVASWYIEYNKPRTVEDHLLVIESEGIIPATGQRFEYTVNSIDKSTQEVELRIW
;
A
#
# COMPACT_ATOMS: atom_id res chain seq x y z
N MET A 1 -85.50 22.64 -35.55
CA MET A 1 -86.21 23.93 -35.38
C MET A 1 -86.17 24.28 -33.89
N LYS A 2 -85.73 25.51 -33.55
CA LYS A 2 -85.54 26.09 -32.19
C LYS A 2 -84.30 25.54 -31.46
N THR A 3 -83.40 26.31 -30.81
CA THR A 3 -83.42 27.70 -30.30
C THR A 3 -81.94 28.10 -30.01
N VAL A 4 -81.38 29.15 -30.62
CA VAL A 4 -81.08 30.52 -30.12
C VAL A 4 -80.40 30.65 -28.73
N LYS A 5 -79.24 31.33 -28.74
CA LYS A 5 -78.72 32.41 -27.83
C LYS A 5 -77.21 32.19 -27.60
N SER A 6 -76.30 32.87 -28.30
CA SER A 6 -75.83 34.27 -28.11
C SER A 6 -75.59 34.62 -26.65
N TYR A 7 -74.35 34.93 -26.25
CA TYR A 7 -73.97 36.19 -25.60
C TYR A 7 -72.43 36.39 -25.65
N THR A 8 -72.08 37.53 -26.22
CA THR A 8 -70.81 38.27 -26.21
C THR A 8 -70.43 38.79 -24.82
N PHE A 9 -69.12 38.87 -24.51
CA PHE A 9 -68.37 40.02 -23.93
C PHE A 9 -66.98 39.51 -23.43
N GLN A 10 -65.86 39.84 -24.06
CA GLN A 10 -65.03 41.05 -23.94
C GLN A 10 -64.13 41.09 -22.67
N ILE A 11 -62.85 41.42 -22.89
CA ILE A 11 -61.86 42.08 -21.99
C ILE A 11 -60.65 41.23 -21.51
N ILE A 12 -59.53 41.45 -22.21
CA ILE A 12 -58.17 41.81 -21.76
C ILE A 12 -57.54 41.05 -20.57
N ALA A 13 -56.43 40.35 -20.83
CA ALA A 13 -55.23 40.41 -20.00
C ALA A 13 -54.00 39.92 -20.78
N VAL A 14 -53.11 40.85 -21.14
CA VAL A 14 -51.76 40.56 -21.63
C VAL A 14 -50.94 40.05 -20.45
N PHE A 15 -50.68 38.75 -20.39
CA PHE A 15 -49.69 38.18 -19.47
C PHE A 15 -48.33 38.13 -20.18
N VAL A 16 -47.47 39.08 -19.84
CA VAL A 16 -46.04 39.02 -20.13
C VAL A 16 -45.47 37.87 -19.29
N ILE A 17 -45.17 36.75 -19.95
CA ILE A 17 -44.51 35.60 -19.36
C ILE A 17 -43.03 35.99 -19.16
N SER A 18 -42.70 36.48 -17.97
CA SER A 18 -41.32 36.57 -17.51
C SER A 18 -40.82 35.15 -17.21
N LEU A 19 -40.13 34.55 -18.18
CA LEU A 19 -39.39 33.30 -18.01
C LEU A 19 -38.33 33.48 -16.90
N PRO A 20 -38.37 32.73 -15.79
CA PRO A 20 -37.24 32.67 -14.89
C PRO A 20 -36.11 31.92 -15.62
N LEU A 21 -35.03 32.63 -15.93
CA LEU A 21 -33.73 32.04 -16.27
C LEU A 21 -33.31 31.19 -15.07
N ILE A 22 -33.62 29.90 -15.14
CA ILE A 22 -33.04 28.88 -14.27
C ILE A 22 -31.56 28.85 -14.62
N VAL A 23 -30.76 29.51 -13.79
CA VAL A 23 -29.31 29.39 -13.81
C VAL A 23 -29.02 27.96 -13.36
N LEU A 24 -28.87 27.06 -14.34
CA LEU A 24 -28.25 25.76 -14.15
C LEU A 24 -26.83 26.04 -13.67
N SER A 25 -26.67 26.08 -12.34
CA SER A 25 -25.37 25.98 -11.70
C SER A 25 -24.81 24.62 -12.09
N CYS A 26 -23.93 24.61 -13.09
CA CYS A 26 -23.06 23.48 -13.36
C CYS A 26 -22.23 23.25 -12.11
N LYS A 27 -22.69 22.35 -11.22
CA LYS A 27 -21.77 21.66 -10.32
C LYS A 27 -20.79 20.93 -11.23
N LYS A 28 -19.54 21.42 -11.24
CA LYS A 28 -18.41 20.65 -11.75
C LYS A 28 -18.49 19.31 -11.05
N ASP A 29 -18.63 18.23 -11.82
CA ASP A 29 -18.43 16.89 -11.31
C ASP A 29 -17.02 16.86 -10.70
N GLU A 30 -16.97 16.79 -9.38
CA GLU A 30 -15.74 16.68 -8.62
C GLU A 30 -15.26 15.24 -8.86
N GLU A 31 -14.27 15.09 -9.74
CA GLU A 31 -13.68 13.79 -10.06
C GLU A 31 -13.12 13.20 -8.75
N ILE A 32 -13.72 12.10 -8.30
CA ILE A 32 -13.28 11.41 -7.09
C ILE A 32 -11.92 10.80 -7.39
N VAL A 33 -10.85 11.48 -7.00
CA VAL A 33 -9.48 10.97 -7.11
C VAL A 33 -9.26 9.99 -5.96
N LEU A 34 -9.32 8.69 -6.27
CA LEU A 34 -9.01 7.64 -5.30
C LEU A 34 -7.52 7.65 -4.95
N SER A 35 -7.20 7.35 -3.68
CA SER A 35 -5.84 7.12 -3.24
C SER A 35 -5.25 5.84 -3.84
N LYS A 36 -3.92 5.69 -3.78
CA LYS A 36 -3.24 4.50 -4.32
C LYS A 36 -3.63 3.23 -3.56
N VAL A 37 -3.80 3.32 -2.24
CA VAL A 37 -4.28 2.19 -1.44
C VAL A 37 -5.73 1.83 -1.78
N GLU A 38 -6.59 2.81 -2.08
CA GLU A 38 -7.97 2.57 -2.51
C GLU A 38 -8.02 1.87 -3.88
N LEU A 39 -7.14 2.25 -4.81
CA LEU A 39 -7.00 1.58 -6.10
C LEU A 39 -6.49 0.13 -5.94
N ALA A 40 -5.51 -0.10 -5.06
CA ALA A 40 -5.00 -1.44 -4.77
C ALA A 40 -6.05 -2.34 -4.10
N ALA A 41 -6.83 -1.77 -3.16
CA ALA A 41 -7.96 -2.45 -2.54
C ALA A 41 -9.05 -2.81 -3.55
N ALA A 42 -9.36 -1.90 -4.49
CA ALA A 42 -10.30 -2.16 -5.56
C ALA A 42 -9.81 -3.29 -6.50
N GLU A 43 -8.52 -3.35 -6.82
CA GLU A 43 -7.93 -4.45 -7.60
C GLU A 43 -8.02 -5.79 -6.86
N TYR A 44 -7.70 -5.81 -5.56
CA TYR A 44 -7.89 -7.02 -4.72
C TYR A 44 -9.35 -7.49 -4.75
N ALA A 45 -10.30 -6.57 -4.54
CA ALA A 45 -11.73 -6.87 -4.57
C ALA A 45 -12.19 -7.39 -5.94
N ARG A 46 -11.70 -6.79 -7.04
CA ARG A 46 -11.99 -7.20 -8.40
C ARG A 46 -11.48 -8.62 -8.68
N LEU A 47 -10.24 -8.93 -8.30
CA LEU A 47 -9.66 -10.26 -8.45
C LEU A 47 -10.45 -11.29 -7.63
N LYS A 48 -10.77 -10.98 -6.37
CA LYS A 48 -11.58 -11.84 -5.50
C LYS A 48 -12.95 -12.15 -6.11
N ALA A 49 -13.58 -11.18 -6.77
CA ALA A 49 -14.90 -11.34 -7.41
C ALA A 49 -14.86 -12.18 -8.71
N ASN A 50 -13.70 -12.38 -9.33
CA ASN A 50 -13.56 -13.12 -10.59
C ASN A 50 -13.88 -14.63 -10.45
N GLY A 51 -13.93 -15.18 -9.24
CA GLY A 51 -14.24 -16.60 -8.98
C GLY A 51 -13.11 -17.58 -9.37
N ASN A 52 -12.07 -17.12 -10.04
CA ASN A 52 -10.90 -17.92 -10.44
C ASN A 52 -9.84 -18.06 -9.33
N TYR A 53 -10.03 -17.40 -8.19
CA TYR A 53 -9.06 -17.38 -7.09
C TYR A 53 -9.73 -17.78 -5.77
N ILE A 54 -8.95 -18.45 -4.93
CA ILE A 54 -9.27 -18.76 -3.54
C ILE A 54 -8.54 -17.76 -2.63
N GLU A 55 -9.23 -17.33 -1.58
CA GLU A 55 -8.64 -16.50 -0.52
C GLU A 55 -8.11 -17.40 0.59
N PHE A 56 -6.90 -17.11 1.07
CA PHE A 56 -6.29 -17.75 2.24
C PHE A 56 -5.83 -16.71 3.27
N SER A 57 -5.80 -17.10 4.54
CA SER A 57 -5.30 -16.26 5.63
C SER A 57 -3.79 -16.39 5.84
N VAL A 58 -3.14 -15.29 6.21
CA VAL A 58 -1.74 -15.20 6.63
C VAL A 58 -1.69 -14.73 8.09
N PRO A 59 -0.95 -15.41 9.01
CA PRO A 59 -0.12 -16.59 8.78
C PRO A 59 -0.86 -17.95 8.83
N ASP A 60 -2.16 -17.98 9.16
CA ASP A 60 -2.85 -19.21 9.58
C ASP A 60 -2.84 -20.35 8.55
N GLN A 61 -3.10 -20.05 7.28
CA GLN A 61 -3.12 -21.05 6.20
C GLN A 61 -1.85 -20.99 5.33
N ASN A 62 -1.14 -19.87 5.37
CA ASN A 62 0.11 -19.66 4.66
C ASN A 62 1.04 -18.85 5.57
N PRO A 63 2.30 -19.29 5.80
CA PRO A 63 3.23 -18.65 6.74
C PRO A 63 3.71 -17.25 6.27
N GLY A 64 3.22 -16.78 5.12
CA GLY A 64 3.47 -15.48 4.53
C GLY A 64 4.85 -15.35 3.88
N PRO A 65 5.35 -14.13 3.66
CA PRO A 65 6.61 -13.91 2.95
C PRO A 65 7.81 -14.51 3.69
N PRO A 66 8.73 -15.25 3.02
CA PRO A 66 9.89 -15.87 3.65
C PRO A 66 11.07 -14.90 3.82
N PHE A 67 10.81 -13.64 4.18
CA PHE A 67 11.84 -12.63 4.40
C PHE A 67 11.61 -11.90 5.72
N TYR A 68 12.69 -11.43 6.34
CA TYR A 68 12.65 -10.78 7.65
C TYR A 68 12.36 -9.28 7.58
N ALA A 69 12.83 -8.62 6.51
CA ALA A 69 12.75 -7.17 6.34
C ALA A 69 12.56 -6.81 4.87
N ARG A 70 11.96 -5.65 4.61
CA ARG A 70 11.85 -5.09 3.26
C ARG A 70 13.07 -4.22 2.95
N ILE A 71 14.14 -4.88 2.51
CA ILE A 71 15.38 -4.25 2.08
C ILE A 71 15.90 -4.95 0.82
N ALA A 72 16.40 -4.17 -0.14
CA ALA A 72 17.08 -4.67 -1.32
C ALA A 72 17.95 -3.57 -1.94
N ASP A 73 19.05 -3.99 -2.57
CA ASP A 73 19.79 -3.17 -3.53
C ASP A 73 19.05 -3.20 -4.88
N MET A 74 18.66 -2.02 -5.38
CA MET A 74 18.00 -1.85 -6.68
C MET A 74 18.98 -1.46 -7.80
N GLY A 75 20.28 -1.48 -7.51
CA GLY A 75 21.37 -1.07 -8.39
C GLY A 75 21.46 0.45 -8.57
N ALA A 76 22.58 0.90 -9.14
CA ALA A 76 22.87 2.33 -9.35
C ALA A 76 22.73 3.17 -8.07
N GLU A 77 23.18 2.63 -6.94
CA GLU A 77 23.12 3.26 -5.60
C GLU A 77 21.69 3.60 -5.14
N ARG A 78 20.67 2.90 -5.67
CA ARG A 78 19.28 3.03 -5.22
C ARG A 78 18.92 1.91 -4.28
N LEU A 79 18.31 2.26 -3.16
CA LEU A 79 17.82 1.30 -2.18
C LEU A 79 16.31 1.21 -2.23
N PHE A 80 15.80 0.01 -1.96
CA PHE A 80 14.38 -0.21 -1.79
C PHE A 80 13.83 0.68 -0.66
N MET A 81 12.69 1.33 -0.90
CA MET A 81 12.02 2.23 0.04
C MET A 81 12.90 3.40 0.51
N GLU A 82 13.65 4.02 -0.42
CA GLU A 82 14.41 5.26 -0.16
C GLU A 82 13.55 6.53 -0.34
N SER A 83 13.61 7.46 0.61
CA SER A 83 13.02 8.80 0.52
C SER A 83 14.08 9.85 0.89
N GLY A 84 14.56 10.58 -0.13
CA GLY A 84 15.68 11.51 0.03
C GLY A 84 16.95 10.78 0.48
N ASN A 85 17.47 11.12 1.66
CA ASN A 85 18.65 10.48 2.25
C ASN A 85 18.31 9.43 3.32
N THR A 86 17.03 9.07 3.47
CA THR A 86 16.56 8.09 4.46
C THR A 86 16.04 6.84 3.77
N VAL A 87 16.38 5.66 4.30
CA VAL A 87 15.84 4.37 3.88
C VAL A 87 14.90 3.86 4.97
N ILE A 88 13.72 3.41 4.56
CA ILE A 88 12.68 2.88 5.43
C ILE A 88 12.72 1.36 5.34
N ILE A 89 12.91 0.68 6.46
CA ILE A 89 12.99 -0.78 6.51
C ILE A 89 11.89 -1.31 7.44
N PRO A 90 10.73 -1.69 6.88
CA PRO A 90 9.73 -2.47 7.61
C PRO A 90 10.28 -3.85 7.98
N MET A 91 10.23 -4.20 9.26
CA MET A 91 10.61 -5.52 9.77
C MET A 91 9.38 -6.43 9.77
N MET A 92 9.30 -7.37 8.84
CA MET A 92 8.14 -8.23 8.58
C MET A 92 7.99 -9.36 9.60
N ARG A 93 9.09 -9.72 10.26
CA ARG A 93 9.15 -10.75 11.30
C ARG A 93 9.73 -10.17 12.58
N GLN A 94 9.49 -10.83 13.70
CA GLN A 94 10.02 -10.41 15.00
C GLN A 94 11.55 -10.29 14.92
N VAL A 95 12.09 -9.14 15.34
CA VAL A 95 13.52 -8.84 15.14
C VAL A 95 14.40 -9.81 15.92
N GLU A 96 13.95 -10.21 17.10
CA GLU A 96 14.72 -11.02 18.06
C GLU A 96 14.93 -12.48 17.60
N CYS A 97 14.19 -12.94 16.58
CA CYS A 97 14.34 -14.28 16.01
C CYS A 97 15.00 -14.33 14.63
N ILE A 98 15.42 -13.17 14.11
CA ILE A 98 16.17 -13.12 12.86
C ILE A 98 17.51 -13.81 13.10
N ASP A 99 17.89 -14.70 12.17
CA ASP A 99 19.21 -15.32 12.19
C ASP A 99 20.29 -14.23 12.09
N PRO A 100 21.17 -14.09 13.10
CA PRO A 100 22.15 -13.01 13.15
C PRO A 100 23.16 -13.06 11.99
N ASP A 101 23.39 -14.24 11.40
CA ASP A 101 24.36 -14.45 10.33
C ASP A 101 23.69 -14.39 8.93
N PHE A 102 22.37 -14.28 8.86
CA PHE A 102 21.66 -14.22 7.58
C PHE A 102 21.93 -12.90 6.85
N ASN A 103 22.30 -13.02 5.58
CA ASN A 103 22.45 -11.87 4.69
C ASN A 103 21.07 -11.34 4.27
N LEU A 104 20.66 -10.21 4.85
CA LEU A 104 19.38 -9.56 4.57
C LEU A 104 19.19 -9.17 3.09
N LEU A 105 20.27 -9.02 2.33
CA LEU A 105 20.20 -8.67 0.90
C LEU A 105 19.74 -9.83 0.01
N THR A 106 19.80 -11.08 0.47
CA THR A 106 19.26 -12.23 -0.29
C THR A 106 17.73 -12.27 -0.28
N MET A 107 17.11 -11.47 0.61
CA MET A 107 15.69 -11.40 0.92
C MET A 107 15.10 -12.71 1.45
N PHE A 108 15.11 -13.80 0.67
CA PHE A 108 14.41 -15.04 0.98
C PHE A 108 15.25 -16.03 1.80
N HIS A 109 14.76 -16.42 2.98
CA HIS A 109 15.33 -17.47 3.83
C HIS A 109 14.33 -18.61 4.00
N VAL A 110 14.33 -19.58 3.08
CA VAL A 110 13.40 -20.72 3.13
C VAL A 110 14.15 -21.99 3.58
N PRO A 111 13.62 -22.75 4.57
CA PRO A 111 12.38 -22.50 5.33
C PRO A 111 12.57 -21.60 6.55
N ASP A 112 13.79 -21.19 6.87
CA ASP A 112 14.16 -20.71 8.21
C ASP A 112 13.45 -19.42 8.64
N ALA A 113 13.10 -18.52 7.72
CA ALA A 113 12.28 -17.35 8.02
C ALA A 113 10.94 -17.74 8.63
N PHE A 114 10.35 -18.87 8.24
CA PHE A 114 9.02 -19.27 8.72
C PHE A 114 9.00 -19.62 10.22
N PHE A 115 10.15 -19.95 10.82
CA PHE A 115 10.24 -20.18 12.27
C PHE A 115 10.27 -18.89 13.09
N CYS A 116 10.49 -17.74 12.43
CA CYS A 116 10.50 -16.43 13.05
C CYS A 116 9.13 -15.77 12.85
N PRO A 117 8.29 -15.54 13.89
CA PRO A 117 6.90 -15.13 13.70
C PRO A 117 6.74 -13.83 12.88
N LEU A 118 5.73 -13.80 11.99
CA LEU A 118 5.33 -12.56 11.32
C LEU A 118 4.72 -11.57 12.34
N VAL A 119 4.98 -10.29 12.14
CA VAL A 119 4.38 -9.19 12.96
C VAL A 119 3.15 -8.56 12.30
N LEU A 120 2.64 -9.22 11.26
CA LEU A 120 1.55 -8.78 10.41
C LEU A 120 0.62 -9.95 10.14
N ILE A 121 -0.63 -9.62 9.85
CA ILE A 121 -1.67 -10.56 9.46
C ILE A 121 -2.25 -10.13 8.12
N GLY A 122 -3.02 -10.99 7.48
CA GLY A 122 -3.72 -10.60 6.27
C GLY A 122 -4.21 -11.77 5.47
N LYS A 123 -4.27 -11.56 4.15
CA LYS A 123 -4.86 -12.50 3.21
C LYS A 123 -4.13 -12.48 1.87
N GLY A 124 -4.21 -13.59 1.15
CA GLY A 124 -3.74 -13.68 -0.23
C GLY A 124 -4.78 -14.33 -1.14
N LEU A 125 -4.70 -13.99 -2.43
CA LEU A 125 -5.46 -14.66 -3.48
C LEU A 125 -4.54 -15.54 -4.32
N THR A 126 -4.93 -16.79 -4.56
CA THR A 126 -4.20 -17.72 -5.43
C THR A 126 -5.16 -18.60 -6.22
N GLU A 127 -4.68 -19.25 -7.28
CA GLU A 127 -5.49 -20.21 -8.03
C GLU A 127 -5.85 -21.44 -7.16
N PRO A 128 -6.98 -22.11 -7.44
CA PRO A 128 -7.29 -23.39 -6.83
C PRO A 128 -6.15 -24.40 -7.04
N ASN A 129 -5.73 -25.06 -5.96
CA ASN A 129 -4.65 -26.07 -5.96
C ASN A 129 -3.27 -25.53 -6.41
N SER A 130 -3.00 -24.23 -6.24
CA SER A 130 -1.66 -23.69 -6.44
C SER A 130 -0.63 -24.45 -5.57
N PRO A 131 0.54 -24.79 -6.13
CA PRO A 131 1.64 -25.36 -5.36
C PRO A 131 2.10 -24.45 -4.21
N PRO A 132 2.66 -24.99 -3.11
CA PRO A 132 3.08 -24.20 -1.95
C PRO A 132 4.17 -23.15 -2.22
N ASP A 133 4.96 -23.33 -3.29
CA ASP A 133 6.05 -22.45 -3.71
C ASP A 133 5.59 -21.30 -4.64
N VAL A 134 4.30 -21.26 -4.98
CA VAL A 134 3.73 -20.20 -5.81
C VAL A 134 3.26 -19.05 -4.92
N PHE A 135 3.87 -17.87 -5.11
CA PHE A 135 3.40 -16.64 -4.46
C PHE A 135 1.93 -16.33 -4.82
N PRO A 136 1.18 -15.60 -3.99
CA PRO A 136 -0.18 -15.18 -4.35
C PRO A 136 -0.19 -14.23 -5.56
N VAL A 137 -1.32 -14.16 -6.27
CA VAL A 137 -1.56 -13.17 -7.34
C VAL A 137 -1.52 -11.77 -6.77
N ILE A 138 -2.15 -11.60 -5.60
CA ILE A 138 -2.12 -10.38 -4.80
C ILE A 138 -2.23 -10.77 -3.33
N ALA A 139 -1.49 -10.07 -2.48
CA ALA A 139 -1.58 -10.15 -1.03
C ALA A 139 -2.05 -8.82 -0.46
N TYR A 140 -2.84 -8.91 0.62
CA TYR A 140 -3.21 -7.84 1.52
C TYR A 140 -2.59 -8.16 2.88
N LEU A 141 -1.77 -7.27 3.43
CA LEU A 141 -1.16 -7.44 4.76
C LEU A 141 -1.38 -6.17 5.58
N GLU A 142 -1.59 -6.34 6.89
CA GLU A 142 -1.81 -5.24 7.82
C GLU A 142 -1.15 -5.51 9.18
N SER A 143 -0.84 -4.44 9.90
CA SER A 143 -0.38 -4.50 11.29
C SER A 143 -0.71 -3.20 12.02
N ASN A 144 -0.92 -3.30 13.33
CA ASN A 144 -1.04 -2.17 14.24
C ASN A 144 0.16 -2.04 15.20
N ASN A 145 1.22 -2.83 14.96
CA ASN A 145 2.42 -2.85 15.77
C ASN A 145 3.64 -3.26 14.92
N MET A 146 3.81 -2.60 13.77
CA MET A 146 4.86 -2.92 12.80
C MET A 146 6.17 -2.24 13.20
N PRO A 147 7.27 -2.97 13.49
CA PRO A 147 8.57 -2.33 13.67
C PRO A 147 9.07 -1.78 12.34
N VAL A 148 9.52 -0.52 12.34
CA VAL A 148 10.05 0.17 11.16
C VAL A 148 11.35 0.85 11.53
N TRP A 149 12.41 0.58 10.77
CA TRP A 149 13.72 1.18 11.00
C TRP A 149 14.00 2.24 9.95
N PHE A 150 14.51 3.40 10.38
CA PHE A 150 14.94 4.47 9.49
C PHE A 150 16.46 4.65 9.58
N LEU A 151 17.12 4.60 8.44
CA LEU A 151 18.58 4.66 8.32
C LEU A 151 19.01 5.72 7.33
N ASP A 152 20.17 6.32 7.56
CA ASP A 152 20.79 7.17 6.56
C ASP A 152 21.30 6.31 5.39
N LYS A 153 21.04 6.77 4.16
CA LYS A 153 21.33 6.05 2.93
C LYS A 153 22.82 5.73 2.77
N GLN A 154 23.70 6.72 2.94
CA GLN A 154 25.13 6.53 2.66
C GLN A 154 25.82 5.52 3.59
N PRO A 155 25.62 5.57 4.92
CA PRO A 155 26.13 4.52 5.81
C PRO A 155 25.63 3.12 5.45
N LEU A 156 24.35 2.99 5.07
CA LEU A 156 23.78 1.72 4.66
C LEU A 156 24.40 1.19 3.36
N LEU A 157 24.53 2.04 2.33
CA LEU A 157 25.24 1.68 1.10
C LEU A 157 26.68 1.22 1.37
N ASN A 158 27.38 1.86 2.29
CA ASN A 158 28.73 1.48 2.67
C ASN A 158 28.77 0.11 3.36
N ALA A 159 27.80 -0.18 4.22
CA ALA A 159 27.69 -1.49 4.88
C ALA A 159 27.38 -2.61 3.89
N MET A 160 26.71 -2.31 2.76
CA MET A 160 26.34 -3.28 1.73
C MET A 160 27.43 -3.52 0.67
N GLN A 161 28.61 -2.88 0.77
CA GLN A 161 29.62 -2.87 -0.31
C GLN A 161 30.19 -4.26 -0.65
N ASP A 162 30.24 -5.16 0.32
CA ASP A 162 30.71 -6.53 0.12
C ASP A 162 29.60 -7.49 -0.32
N GLY A 163 28.38 -6.98 -0.52
CA GLY A 163 27.21 -7.76 -0.88
C GLY A 163 26.58 -8.52 0.29
N VAL A 164 26.99 -8.23 1.53
CA VAL A 164 26.44 -8.80 2.76
C VAL A 164 25.88 -7.68 3.62
N LEU A 165 24.73 -7.93 4.23
CA LEU A 165 24.19 -7.07 5.29
C LEU A 165 23.51 -7.95 6.33
N THR A 166 24.19 -8.14 7.46
CA THR A 166 23.64 -8.86 8.62
C THR A 166 22.76 -7.94 9.47
N LEU A 167 21.95 -8.53 10.36
CA LEU A 167 21.20 -7.75 11.34
C LEU A 167 22.13 -6.93 12.26
N SER A 168 23.25 -7.52 12.70
CA SER A 168 24.20 -6.86 13.60
C SER A 168 24.85 -5.63 12.95
N GLU A 169 25.18 -5.70 11.66
CA GLU A 169 25.69 -4.56 10.90
C GLU A 169 24.62 -3.48 10.79
N LEU A 170 23.38 -3.86 10.48
CA LEU A 170 22.25 -2.95 10.40
C LEU A 170 22.01 -2.21 11.73
N GLU A 171 22.14 -2.90 12.87
CA GLU A 171 22.01 -2.28 14.19
C GLU A 171 23.18 -1.35 14.54
N THR A 172 24.39 -1.68 14.08
CA THR A 172 25.60 -0.84 14.29
C THR A 172 25.48 0.51 13.59
N LEU A 173 24.67 0.61 12.54
CA LEU A 173 24.32 1.87 11.88
C LEU A 173 23.38 2.76 12.70
N ASN A 174 23.00 2.34 13.92
CA ASN A 174 22.15 3.06 14.86
C ASN A 174 20.83 3.55 14.23
N PRO A 175 19.98 2.62 13.73
CA PRO A 175 18.71 2.97 13.10
C PRO A 175 17.81 3.73 14.07
N LYS A 176 17.08 4.72 13.57
CA LYS A 176 15.94 5.26 14.31
C LYS A 176 14.84 4.21 14.28
N LYS A 177 14.60 3.54 15.40
CA LYS A 177 13.61 2.47 15.52
C LYS A 177 12.23 3.08 15.85
N GLY A 178 11.29 2.93 14.93
CA GLY A 178 9.88 3.30 15.08
C GLY A 178 8.97 2.09 15.21
N VAL A 179 7.73 2.35 15.62
CA VAL A 179 6.64 1.37 15.66
C VAL A 179 5.43 2.01 14.98
N ALA A 180 4.96 1.39 13.90
CA ALA A 180 3.76 1.79 13.20
C ALA A 180 2.53 1.28 13.94
N SER A 181 1.67 2.22 14.36
CA SER A 181 0.35 1.93 14.90
C SER A 181 -0.66 1.57 13.82
N TRP A 182 -0.34 1.87 12.56
CA TRP A 182 -1.09 1.47 11.40
C TRP A 182 -0.13 1.21 10.23
N TYR A 183 -0.31 0.05 9.59
CA TYR A 183 0.44 -0.39 8.43
C TYR A 183 -0.51 -1.20 7.56
N ILE A 184 -0.54 -0.87 6.27
CA ILE A 184 -1.30 -1.59 5.25
C ILE A 184 -0.42 -1.79 4.03
N GLU A 185 -0.47 -2.98 3.43
CA GLU A 185 0.28 -3.34 2.24
C GLU A 185 -0.62 -4.11 1.27
N TYR A 186 -0.58 -3.70 0.00
CA TYR A 186 -0.99 -4.53 -1.13
C TYR A 186 0.20 -4.84 -2.03
N ASN A 187 0.35 -6.11 -2.39
CA ASN A 187 1.51 -6.56 -3.16
C ASN A 187 1.13 -7.61 -4.21
N LYS A 188 1.57 -7.42 -5.46
CA LYS A 188 1.53 -8.41 -6.55
C LYS A 188 2.96 -8.92 -6.80
N PRO A 189 3.36 -10.02 -6.15
CA PRO A 189 4.76 -10.45 -6.10
C PRO A 189 5.26 -11.25 -7.31
N ARG A 190 4.36 -11.73 -8.19
CA ARG A 190 4.70 -12.77 -9.18
C ARG A 190 5.54 -12.28 -10.36
N THR A 191 5.06 -11.27 -11.08
CA THR A 191 5.63 -10.87 -12.37
C THR A 191 6.17 -9.44 -12.30
N VAL A 192 7.00 -9.08 -13.28
CA VAL A 192 7.53 -7.72 -13.41
C VAL A 192 6.50 -6.83 -14.10
N GLU A 193 5.76 -7.40 -15.05
CA GLU A 193 4.79 -6.73 -15.93
C GLU A 193 3.46 -6.39 -15.22
N ASP A 194 3.15 -7.09 -14.13
CA ASP A 194 1.96 -6.85 -13.30
C ASP A 194 2.38 -6.64 -11.84
N HIS A 195 3.48 -5.92 -11.65
CA HIS A 195 4.00 -5.58 -10.33
C HIS A 195 3.11 -4.53 -9.67
N LEU A 196 2.91 -4.70 -8.37
CA LEU A 196 2.28 -3.72 -7.51
C LEU A 196 2.91 -3.84 -6.14
N LEU A 197 3.32 -2.72 -5.57
CA LEU A 197 3.53 -2.58 -4.14
C LEU A 197 2.99 -1.23 -3.71
N VAL A 198 1.94 -1.28 -2.89
CA VAL A 198 1.36 -0.09 -2.27
C VAL A 198 1.42 -0.27 -0.76
N ILE A 199 2.10 0.64 -0.08
CA ILE A 199 2.18 0.66 1.38
C ILE A 199 1.75 2.04 1.86
N GLU A 200 0.94 2.07 2.91
CA GLU A 200 0.72 3.26 3.72
C GLU A 200 0.94 2.90 5.19
N SER A 201 1.57 3.81 5.95
CA SER A 201 1.89 3.54 7.33
C SER A 201 2.09 4.81 8.13
N GLU A 202 1.68 4.76 9.41
CA GLU A 202 1.91 5.82 10.38
C GLU A 202 2.26 5.26 11.76
N GLY A 203 3.02 6.03 12.53
CA GLY A 203 3.46 5.60 13.85
C GLY A 203 4.27 6.61 14.63
N ILE A 204 5.05 6.08 15.58
CA ILE A 204 5.91 6.88 16.46
C ILE A 204 7.33 6.31 16.50
N ILE A 205 8.30 7.18 16.77
CA ILE A 205 9.67 6.82 17.15
C ILE A 205 9.76 6.98 18.68
N PRO A 206 9.67 5.90 19.48
CA PRO A 206 9.52 6.01 20.94
C PRO A 206 10.67 6.77 21.61
N ALA A 207 11.88 6.66 21.08
CA ALA A 207 13.07 7.33 21.64
C ALA A 207 13.01 8.86 21.58
N THR A 208 12.30 9.42 20.59
CA THR A 208 12.20 10.87 20.38
C THR A 208 10.78 11.41 20.57
N GLY A 209 9.77 10.54 20.59
CA GLY A 209 8.35 10.92 20.60
C GLY A 209 7.85 11.47 19.27
N GLN A 210 8.69 11.51 18.24
CA GLN A 210 8.31 11.99 16.91
C GLN A 210 7.30 11.05 16.27
N ARG A 211 6.37 11.63 15.51
CA ARG A 211 5.47 10.89 14.64
C ARG A 211 6.14 10.65 13.29
N PHE A 212 5.73 9.59 12.62
CA PHE A 212 6.07 9.38 11.22
C PHE A 212 4.86 8.94 10.42
N GLU A 213 4.90 9.27 9.13
CA GLU A 213 4.01 8.76 8.09
C GLU A 213 4.87 8.45 6.88
N TYR A 214 4.60 7.33 6.19
CA TYR A 214 5.19 7.08 4.88
C TYR A 214 4.23 6.37 3.94
N THR A 215 4.44 6.62 2.65
CA THR A 215 3.77 5.92 1.56
C THR A 215 4.81 5.31 0.62
N VAL A 216 4.47 4.18 0.03
CA VAL A 216 5.25 3.54 -1.04
C VAL A 216 4.30 3.20 -2.17
N ASN A 217 4.63 3.65 -3.38
CA ASN A 217 3.90 3.28 -4.59
C ASN A 217 4.90 2.78 -5.64
N SER A 218 4.82 1.48 -5.95
CA SER A 218 5.62 0.81 -6.97
C SER A 218 4.68 0.12 -7.94
N ILE A 219 4.62 0.60 -9.18
CA ILE A 219 3.86 -0.06 -10.27
C ILE A 219 4.77 -0.85 -11.22
N ASP A 220 6.09 -0.66 -11.09
CA ASP A 220 7.10 -1.50 -11.70
C ASP A 220 8.20 -1.78 -10.67
N LYS A 221 9.05 -2.79 -10.94
CA LYS A 221 10.15 -3.17 -10.02
C LYS A 221 11.36 -2.23 -10.07
N SER A 222 11.35 -1.25 -10.97
CA SER A 222 12.49 -0.38 -11.25
C SER A 222 12.36 1.02 -10.63
N THR A 223 11.14 1.44 -10.29
CA THR A 223 10.84 2.76 -9.73
C THR A 223 9.86 2.66 -8.56
N GLN A 224 10.15 3.41 -7.50
CA GLN A 224 9.29 3.53 -6.33
C GLN A 224 9.10 5.02 -6.02
N GLU A 225 7.85 5.42 -5.86
CA GLU A 225 7.51 6.73 -5.28
C GLU A 225 7.37 6.53 -3.77
N VAL A 226 8.29 7.11 -3.01
CA VAL A 226 8.35 6.95 -1.54
C VAL A 226 8.33 8.32 -0.89
N GLU A 227 7.29 8.57 -0.11
CA GLU A 227 7.16 9.80 0.67
C GLU A 227 7.32 9.46 2.15
N LEU A 228 8.16 10.22 2.86
CA LEU A 228 8.38 10.09 4.30
C LEU A 228 8.24 11.45 4.97
N ARG A 229 7.51 11.48 6.08
CA ARG A 229 7.42 12.63 6.98
C ARG A 229 7.71 12.19 8.39
N ILE A 230 8.56 12.94 9.10
CA ILE A 230 8.84 12.74 10.53
C ILE A 230 8.75 14.11 11.20
N TRP A 231 7.97 14.24 12.27
CA TRP A 231 7.75 15.51 12.99
C TRP A 231 7.59 15.34 14.49
#